data_AF-A0A8J2K0K7-F1
#
_entry.id   AF-A0A8J2K0K7-F1
#
_cell.length_a   1.000
_cell.length_b   1.000
_cell.length_c   1.000
_cell.angle_alpha   90.00
_cell.angle_beta   90.00
_cell.angle_gamma   90.00
#
_symmetry.space_group_name_H-M   'P 1'
#
loop_
_entity.id
_entity.type
_entity.pdbx_description
1 polymer ?
#
loop_
_entity_poly.entity_id
_entity_poly.type
_entity_poly.pdbx_seq_one_letter_code
_entity_poly.pdbx_strand_id
1 'polypeptide(L)'
;ADKMQRPWKLMVSCLVVGGATFYFLGPLPIFGLGNTVWLNAICLAVIRTCLAGVNVPATEACLLHTIEAGHQDGLATYAIVSSMISTCFNIGAVIGNFAAGFLVEGIGYAYTSAVYGTLMIVYGIII
;
A
#
# COMPACT_ATOMS: atom_id res chain seq x y z
N ALA A 1 15.77 -16.16 5.96
CA ALA A 1 14.84 -15.34 6.75
C ALA A 1 13.55 -16.12 6.89
N ASP A 2 13.65 -17.17 7.72
CA ASP A 2 12.76 -18.32 7.78
C ASP A 2 11.71 -18.05 8.86
N LYS A 3 10.49 -17.71 8.43
CA LYS A 3 9.18 -17.83 9.13
C LYS A 3 8.14 -16.98 8.41
N MET A 4 7.78 -17.43 7.21
CA MET A 4 6.55 -17.10 6.48
C MET A 4 5.31 -17.66 7.21
N GLN A 5 5.20 -17.46 8.52
CA GLN A 5 4.19 -18.11 9.38
C GLN A 5 2.85 -17.39 9.41
N ARG A 6 2.63 -16.44 8.48
CA ARG A 6 1.34 -16.03 7.88
C ARG A 6 1.58 -14.75 7.06
N PRO A 7 1.81 -14.82 5.73
CA PRO A 7 1.96 -13.62 4.89
C PRO A 7 0.78 -12.67 5.07
N TRP A 8 -0.40 -13.24 5.33
CA TRP A 8 -1.62 -12.54 5.72
C TRP A 8 -1.48 -11.59 6.93
N LYS A 9 -0.87 -12.07 8.03
CA LYS A 9 -0.75 -11.25 9.26
C LYS A 9 0.18 -10.07 9.06
N LEU A 10 1.23 -10.25 8.25
CA LEU A 10 2.15 -9.18 7.86
C LEU A 10 1.42 -8.14 7.00
N MET A 11 0.64 -8.58 6.01
CA MET A 11 -0.17 -7.68 5.16
C MET A 11 -1.16 -6.85 5.97
N VAL A 12 -1.93 -7.47 6.87
CA VAL A 12 -2.90 -6.76 7.74
C VAL A 12 -2.18 -5.78 8.67
N SER A 13 -1.06 -6.18 9.28
CA SER A 13 -0.30 -5.29 10.16
C SER A 13 0.25 -4.07 9.43
N CYS A 14 0.76 -4.23 8.20
CA CYS A 14 1.26 -3.13 7.39
C CYS A 14 0.13 -2.21 6.90
N LEU A 15 -1.07 -2.75 6.61
CA LEU A 15 -2.22 -1.93 6.21
C LEU A 15 -2.76 -1.08 7.36
N VAL A 16 -2.85 -1.64 8.57
CA VAL A 16 -3.31 -0.92 9.76
C VAL A 16 -2.31 0.16 10.16
N VAL A 17 -1.01 -0.16 10.20
CA VAL A 17 0.06 0.81 10.52
C VAL A 17 0.18 1.87 9.44
N GLY A 18 0.09 1.50 8.16
CA GLY A 18 0.09 2.42 7.03
C GLY A 18 -1.08 3.39 7.09
N GLY A 19 -2.31 2.88 7.27
CA GLY A 19 -3.52 3.68 7.40
C GLY A 19 -3.49 4.65 8.59
N ALA A 20 -2.98 4.20 9.75
CA ALA A 20 -2.76 5.08 10.90
C ALA A 20 -1.76 6.21 10.59
N THR A 21 -0.69 5.90 9.84
CA THR A 21 0.33 6.89 9.45
C THR A 21 -0.22 7.96 8.49
N PHE A 22 -1.21 7.62 7.65
CA PHE A 22 -1.89 8.60 6.79
C PHE A 22 -2.64 9.69 7.57
N TYR A 23 -3.16 9.39 8.77
CA TYR A 23 -3.77 10.41 9.64
C TYR A 23 -2.75 11.41 10.22
N PHE A 24 -1.47 11.01 10.32
CA PHE A 24 -0.38 11.89 10.74
C PHE A 24 0.22 12.70 9.58
N LEU A 25 0.02 12.27 8.32
CA LEU A 25 0.58 12.88 7.12
C LEU A 25 -0.13 14.19 6.73
N GLY A 26 -1.46 14.21 6.79
CA GLY A 26 -2.23 15.44 6.71
C GLY A 26 -2.77 15.73 8.09
N PRO A 27 -2.04 16.48 8.96
CA PRO A 27 -2.57 16.83 10.26
C PRO A 27 -3.93 17.47 10.03
N LEU A 28 -5.00 16.81 10.50
CA LEU A 28 -6.33 17.36 10.36
C LEU A 28 -6.32 18.75 11.02
N PRO A 29 -6.97 19.77 10.43
CA PRO A 29 -6.97 21.13 10.97
C PRO A 29 -7.52 21.25 12.41
N ILE A 30 -8.07 20.17 12.97
CA ILE A 30 -8.45 20.00 14.38
C ILE A 30 -7.28 19.76 15.34
N PHE A 31 -6.10 19.31 14.88
CA PHE A 31 -4.99 18.95 15.77
C PHE A 31 -3.99 20.08 16.05
N GLY A 32 -4.06 21.22 15.36
CA GLY A 32 -3.23 22.42 15.65
C GLY A 32 -1.71 22.23 15.55
N LEU A 33 -1.24 21.04 15.15
CA LEU A 33 0.18 20.71 14.98
C LEU A 33 0.69 21.33 13.67
N GLY A 34 1.74 22.16 13.78
CA GLY A 34 2.41 22.75 12.62
C GLY A 34 2.89 21.67 11.66
N ASN A 35 2.51 21.79 10.39
CA ASN A 35 2.92 20.87 9.33
C ASN A 35 4.44 20.99 9.10
N THR A 36 5.23 20.20 9.81
CA THR A 36 6.69 20.17 9.64
C THR A 36 7.06 19.16 8.57
N VAL A 37 7.86 19.60 7.59
CA VAL A 37 8.33 18.77 6.47
C VAL A 37 9.02 17.49 6.97
N TRP A 38 9.68 17.57 8.12
CA TRP A 38 10.32 16.45 8.80
C TRP A 38 9.35 15.35 9.24
N LEU A 39 8.18 15.71 9.78
CA LEU A 39 7.20 14.74 10.23
C LEU A 39 6.57 14.01 9.03
N ASN A 40 6.28 14.74 7.95
CA ASN A 40 5.83 14.14 6.70
C ASN A 40 6.88 13.23 6.06
N ALA A 41 8.16 13.60 6.12
CA ALA A 41 9.24 12.76 5.60
C ALA A 41 9.33 11.42 6.34
N ILE A 42 9.20 11.43 7.67
CA ILE A 42 9.18 10.20 8.49
C ILE A 42 7.94 9.37 8.16
N CYS A 43 6.75 9.99 8.09
CA CYS A 43 5.51 9.30 7.71
C CYS A 43 5.61 8.65 6.33
N LEU A 44 6.15 9.37 5.33
CA LEU A 44 6.38 8.82 3.99
C LEU A 44 7.36 7.65 4.02
N ALA A 45 8.45 7.73 4.78
CA ALA A 45 9.39 6.62 4.92
C ALA A 45 8.70 5.37 5.48
N VAL A 46 7.91 5.52 6.55
CA VAL A 46 7.15 4.43 7.17
C VAL A 46 6.14 3.83 6.20
N ILE A 47 5.38 4.65 5.48
CA ILE A 47 4.41 4.19 4.47
C ILE A 47 5.12 3.39 3.36
N ARG A 48 6.27 3.87 2.89
CA ARG A 48 7.05 3.17 1.85
C ARG A 48 7.59 1.83 2.35
N THR A 49 8.03 1.75 3.59
CA THR A 49 8.45 0.49 4.21
C THR A 49 7.27 -0.50 4.33
N CYS A 50 6.09 -0.02 4.72
CA CYS A 50 4.87 -0.84 4.77
C CYS A 50 4.49 -1.36 3.37
N LEU A 51 4.58 -0.51 2.35
CA LEU A 51 4.32 -0.89 0.95
C LEU A 51 5.27 -2.00 0.49
N ALA A 52 6.56 -1.93 0.82
CA ALA A 52 7.50 -3.00 0.53
C ALA A 52 7.11 -4.31 1.24
N GLY A 53 6.66 -4.22 2.51
CA GLY A 53 6.20 -5.37 3.29
C GLY A 53 4.94 -6.06 2.74
N VAL A 54 4.11 -5.36 1.97
CA VAL A 54 2.91 -5.93 1.31
C VAL A 54 3.23 -6.49 -0.08
N ASN A 55 4.12 -5.84 -0.84
CA ASN A 55 4.43 -6.27 -2.22
C ASN A 55 5.18 -7.60 -2.29
N VAL A 56 6.08 -7.86 -1.32
CA VAL A 56 6.83 -9.12 -1.25
C VAL A 56 5.89 -10.34 -1.12
N PRO A 57 5.03 -10.43 -0.09
CA PRO A 57 4.13 -11.58 0.06
C PRO A 57 3.08 -11.66 -1.05
N ALA A 58 2.64 -10.53 -1.62
CA ALA A 58 1.72 -10.53 -2.76
C ALA A 58 2.34 -11.18 -4.01
N THR A 59 3.61 -10.89 -4.27
CA THR A 59 4.36 -11.47 -5.41
C THR A 59 4.57 -12.96 -5.21
N GLU A 60 4.93 -13.38 -4.00
CA GLU A 60 5.10 -14.80 -3.66
C GLU A 60 3.78 -15.57 -3.75
N ALA A 61 2.67 -15.01 -3.29
CA ALA A 61 1.34 -15.64 -3.38
C ALA A 61 0.89 -15.83 -4.84
N CYS A 62 1.01 -14.81 -5.68
CA CYS A 62 0.69 -14.92 -7.11
C CYS A 62 1.53 -15.99 -7.82
N LEU A 63 2.81 -16.08 -7.47
CA LEU A 63 3.70 -17.08 -8.04
C LEU A 63 3.30 -18.50 -7.62
N LEU A 64 3.04 -18.73 -6.33
CA LEU A 64 2.60 -20.04 -5.83
C LEU A 64 1.34 -20.53 -6.54
N HIS A 65 0.34 -19.65 -6.70
CA HIS A 65 -0.88 -19.98 -7.44
C HIS A 65 -0.63 -20.28 -8.93
N THR A 66 0.35 -19.63 -9.55
CA THR A 66 0.70 -19.87 -10.95
C THR A 66 1.39 -21.24 -11.11
N ILE A 67 2.25 -21.61 -10.15
CA ILE A 67 2.90 -22.94 -10.10
C ILE A 67 1.85 -24.03 -9.84
N GLU A 68 0.92 -23.80 -8.90
CA GLU A 68 -0.20 -24.72 -8.61
C GLU A 68 -1.13 -24.92 -9.82
N ALA A 69 -1.29 -23.89 -10.66
CA ALA A 69 -2.05 -23.96 -11.90
C ALA A 69 -1.36 -24.76 -13.03
N GLY A 70 -0.19 -25.37 -12.76
CA GLY A 70 0.51 -26.28 -13.67
C GLY A 70 1.59 -25.64 -14.55
N HIS A 71 1.98 -24.38 -14.28
CA HIS A 71 3.12 -23.77 -14.97
C HIS A 71 4.45 -24.27 -14.39
N GLN A 72 5.42 -24.52 -15.27
CA GLN A 72 6.77 -24.90 -14.85
C GLN A 72 7.43 -23.75 -14.09
N ASP A 73 8.08 -24.10 -12.99
CA ASP A 73 8.88 -23.18 -12.19
C ASP A 73 10.14 -22.82 -13.01
N GLY A 74 10.12 -21.64 -13.63
CA GLY A 74 11.13 -21.23 -14.60
C GLY A 74 11.11 -19.73 -14.82
N LEU A 75 12.24 -19.18 -15.28
CA LEU A 75 12.47 -17.74 -15.46
C LEU A 75 11.36 -17.05 -16.26
N ALA A 76 10.77 -17.74 -17.25
CA ALA A 76 9.65 -17.23 -18.04
C ALA A 76 8.39 -16.98 -17.18
N THR A 77 8.04 -17.90 -16.29
CA THR A 77 6.88 -17.78 -15.39
C THR A 77 7.05 -16.62 -14.42
N TYR A 78 8.24 -16.48 -13.81
CA TYR A 78 8.56 -15.32 -12.96
C TYR A 78 8.50 -14.00 -13.74
N ALA A 79 8.99 -13.95 -14.98
CA ALA A 79 8.95 -12.75 -15.81
C ALA A 79 7.49 -12.35 -16.13
N ILE A 80 6.61 -13.31 -16.40
CA ILE A 80 5.18 -13.05 -16.67
C ILE A 80 4.47 -12.57 -15.40
N VAL A 81 4.65 -13.24 -14.27
CA VAL A 81 4.00 -12.84 -12.99
C VAL A 81 4.47 -11.46 -12.54
N SER A 82 5.78 -11.19 -12.59
CA SER A 82 6.35 -9.92 -12.17
C SER A 82 5.91 -8.75 -13.07
N SER A 83 5.81 -8.95 -14.39
CA SER A 83 5.29 -7.94 -15.32
C SER A 83 3.79 -7.69 -15.13
N MET A 84 2.99 -8.72 -14.85
CA MET A 84 1.57 -8.56 -14.54
C MET A 84 1.35 -7.75 -13.25
N ILE A 85 2.06 -8.10 -12.17
CA ILE A 85 2.02 -7.35 -10.91
C ILE A 85 2.45 -5.90 -11.12
N SER A 86 3.53 -5.67 -11.85
CA SER A 86 4.01 -4.31 -12.17
C SER A 86 2.99 -3.53 -12.99
N THR A 87 2.26 -4.19 -13.89
CA THR A 87 1.18 -3.57 -14.68
C THR A 87 0.02 -3.18 -13.78
N CYS A 88 -0.45 -4.10 -12.92
CA CYS A 88 -1.48 -3.81 -11.93
C CYS A 88 -1.09 -2.66 -11.00
N PHE A 89 0.17 -2.63 -10.54
CA PHE A 89 0.69 -1.55 -9.71
C PHE A 89 0.68 -0.20 -10.43
N ASN A 90 1.12 -0.14 -11.68
CA ASN A 90 1.10 1.10 -12.46
C ASN A 90 -0.33 1.57 -12.76
N ILE A 91 -1.26 0.66 -13.08
CA ILE A 91 -2.68 1.00 -13.26
C ILE A 91 -3.25 1.60 -11.97
N GLY A 92 -2.99 0.94 -10.83
CA GLY A 92 -3.39 1.44 -9.51
C GLY A 92 -2.77 2.80 -9.20
N ALA A 93 -1.50 3.02 -9.54
CA ALA A 93 -0.82 4.31 -9.35
C ALA A 93 -1.45 5.41 -10.20
N VAL A 94 -1.78 5.14 -11.47
CA VAL A 94 -2.46 6.11 -12.34
C VAL A 94 -3.83 6.47 -11.77
N ILE A 95 -4.69 5.48 -11.50
CA ILE A 95 -6.04 5.71 -10.96
C ILE A 95 -5.95 6.43 -9.60
N GLY A 96 -5.03 6.00 -8.74
CA GLY A 96 -4.78 6.60 -7.44
C GLY A 96 -4.36 8.06 -7.53
N ASN A 97 -3.47 8.41 -8.46
CA ASN A 97 -3.04 9.80 -8.68
C ASN A 97 -4.16 10.67 -9.25
N PHE A 98 -4.98 10.15 -10.18
CA PHE A 98 -6.14 10.87 -10.70
C PHE A 98 -7.19 11.13 -9.61
N ALA A 99 -7.53 10.11 -8.81
CA ALA A 99 -8.45 10.25 -7.68
C ALA A 99 -7.88 11.23 -6.64
N ALA A 100 -6.60 11.11 -6.30
CA ALA A 100 -5.96 11.99 -5.32
C ALA A 100 -5.97 13.45 -5.78
N GLY A 101 -5.66 13.72 -7.06
CA GLY A 101 -5.71 15.05 -7.64
C GLY A 101 -7.11 15.66 -7.53
N PHE A 102 -8.13 14.92 -7.96
CA PHE A 102 -9.52 15.38 -7.90
C PHE A 102 -9.99 15.65 -6.46
N LEU A 103 -9.64 14.78 -5.51
CA LEU A 103 -9.99 14.96 -4.11
C LEU A 103 -9.24 16.15 -3.48
N VAL A 104 -7.94 16.32 -3.75
CA VAL A 104 -7.16 17.46 -3.21
C VAL A 104 -7.72 18.79 -3.73
N GLU A 105 -8.13 18.87 -5.00
CA GLU A 105 -8.74 20.09 -5.56
C GLU A 105 -10.10 20.41 -4.94
N GLY A 106 -10.91 19.40 -4.60
CA GLY A 106 -12.25 19.60 -4.06
C GLY A 106 -12.30 19.85 -2.54
N ILE A 107 -11.60 19.04 -1.74
CA ILE A 107 -11.72 19.00 -0.27
C ILE A 107 -10.43 19.36 0.47
N GLY A 108 -9.33 19.58 -0.25
CA GLY A 108 -8.03 19.93 0.31
C GLY A 108 -7.23 18.74 0.84
N TYR A 109 -5.91 18.92 0.94
CA TYR A 109 -4.94 17.84 1.22
C TYR A 109 -5.21 17.07 2.52
N ALA A 110 -5.58 17.77 3.60
CA ALA A 110 -5.80 17.15 4.91
C ALA A 110 -6.96 16.15 4.88
N TYR A 111 -8.10 16.52 4.29
CA TYR A 111 -9.26 15.64 4.19
C TYR A 111 -9.01 14.49 3.21
N THR A 112 -8.31 14.75 2.10
CA THR A 112 -7.90 13.68 1.18
C THR A 112 -7.05 12.62 1.88
N SER A 113 -6.04 13.02 2.66
CA SER A 113 -5.19 12.07 3.39
C SER A 113 -5.97 11.22 4.40
N ALA A 114 -6.96 11.79 5.09
CA ALA A 114 -7.82 11.08 6.02
C ALA A 114 -8.75 10.07 5.32
N VAL A 115 -9.28 10.42 4.14
CA VAL A 115 -10.08 9.50 3.31
C VAL A 115 -9.23 8.32 2.86
N TYR A 116 -8.02 8.56 2.36
CA TYR A 116 -7.10 7.48 1.98
C TYR A 116 -6.72 6.58 3.15
N GLY A 117 -6.41 7.15 4.32
CA GLY A 117 -6.13 6.39 5.55
C GLY A 117 -7.31 5.53 5.99
N THR A 118 -8.53 6.09 5.94
CA THR A 118 -9.76 5.35 6.28
C THR A 118 -10.00 4.18 5.32
N LEU A 119 -9.88 4.42 4.01
CA LEU A 119 -10.04 3.39 2.99
C LEU A 119 -9.02 2.25 3.16
N MET A 120 -7.76 2.58 3.48
CA MET A 120 -6.73 1.57 3.78
C MET A 120 -7.09 0.71 5.00
N ILE A 121 -7.59 1.30 6.08
CA ILE A 121 -7.99 0.56 7.28
C ILE A 121 -9.20 -0.33 6.98
N VAL A 122 -10.21 0.18 6.28
CA VAL A 122 -11.39 -0.61 5.91
C VAL A 122 -10.99 -1.80 5.05
N TYR A 123 -10.11 -1.61 4.07
CA TYR A 123 -9.62 -2.71 3.23
C TYR A 123 -8.85 -3.75 4.05
N GLY A 124 -8.09 -3.32 5.04
CA GLY A 124 -7.32 -4.19 5.93
C GLY A 124 -8.16 -4.96 6.95
N ILE A 125 -9.40 -4.53 7.19
CA ILE A 125 -10.38 -5.25 8.03
C ILE A 125 -11.17 -6.27 7.21
N ILE A 126 -11.40 -5.98 5.92
CA ILE A 126 -12.16 -6.87 5.01
C ILE A 126 -11.33 -8.10 4.59
N ILE A 127 -10.01 -7.94 4.50
CA ILE A 127 -9.02 -9.01 4.29
C ILE A 127 -8.82 -9.73 5.63
#